data_AF-A0A355EU42-F1
#
_entry.id   AF-A0A355EU42-F1
#
_cell.length_a   1.000
_cell.length_b   1.000
_cell.length_c   1.000
_cell.angle_alpha   90.00
_cell.angle_beta   90.00
_cell.angle_gamma   90.00
#
_symmetry.space_group_name_H-M   'P 1'
#
loop_
_entity.id
_entity.type
_entity.pdbx_description
1 polymer ?
#
loop_
_entity_poly.entity_id
_entity_poly.type
_entity_poly.pdbx_seq_one_letter_code
_entity_poly.pdbx_strand_id
1 'polypeptide(L)'
;QTHLGFDMASVERDAIRASNRGQVVLARYFGIYGNAVVIDHGYGLQSLYGHLSSLAVKEGDEVQREQEIGRSGQTGLAGGDHLHFTLLLQGVAVNPVEWWDPHWIQDRIARKLGPALPLKP
;
A
#
# COMPACT_ATOMS: atom_id res chain seq x y z
N GLN A 1 -11.61 -11.70 13.76
CA GLN A 1 -10.69 -10.65 13.32
C GLN A 1 -11.46 -9.65 12.46
N THR A 2 -11.14 -8.36 12.52
CA THR A 2 -11.72 -7.37 11.59
C THR A 2 -10.73 -7.16 10.45
N HIS A 3 -11.20 -7.28 9.21
CA HIS A 3 -10.39 -7.03 8.02
C HIS A 3 -10.37 -5.51 7.76
N LEU A 4 -9.18 -4.91 7.78
CA LEU A 4 -8.98 -3.45 7.70
C LEU A 4 -8.30 -3.03 6.40
N GLY A 5 -8.46 -3.84 5.35
CA GLY A 5 -7.86 -3.60 4.04
C GLY A 5 -8.80 -4.01 2.91
N PHE A 6 -8.26 -4.10 1.72
CA PHE A 6 -8.93 -4.56 0.51
C PHE A 6 -8.13 -5.72 -0.05
N ASP A 7 -8.81 -6.83 -0.34
CA ASP A 7 -8.14 -8.00 -0.91
C ASP A 7 -8.31 -7.98 -2.43
N MET A 8 -7.20 -8.17 -3.14
CA MET A 8 -7.15 -8.20 -4.60
C MET A 8 -6.49 -9.50 -5.06
N ALA A 9 -7.10 -10.15 -6.04
CA ALA A 9 -6.57 -11.34 -6.68
C ALA A 9 -6.80 -11.25 -8.19
N SER A 10 -5.81 -11.67 -8.97
CA SER A 10 -5.87 -11.68 -10.44
C SER A 10 -5.46 -13.07 -10.94
N VAL A 11 -4.19 -13.42 -10.75
CA VAL A 11 -3.59 -14.75 -10.98
C VAL A 11 -2.60 -15.07 -9.85
N GLU A 12 -2.24 -16.34 -9.67
CA GLU A 12 -1.24 -16.73 -8.66
C GLU A 12 0.11 -16.03 -8.93
N ARG A 13 0.75 -15.52 -7.86
CA ARG A 13 2.04 -14.80 -7.91
C ARG A 13 2.05 -13.59 -8.84
N ASP A 14 0.94 -12.86 -8.92
CA ASP A 14 0.86 -11.66 -9.73
C ASP A 14 1.86 -10.59 -9.25
N ALA A 15 2.33 -9.75 -10.18
CA ALA A 15 3.25 -8.67 -9.87
C ALA A 15 2.54 -7.60 -9.04
N ILE A 16 3.02 -7.36 -7.81
CA ILE A 16 2.49 -6.30 -6.95
C ILE A 16 3.31 -5.04 -7.17
N ARG A 17 2.61 -3.95 -7.48
CA ARG A 17 3.19 -2.65 -7.82
C ARG A 17 2.87 -1.61 -6.75
N ALA A 18 3.80 -0.69 -6.54
CA ALA A 18 3.59 0.45 -5.65
C ALA A 18 2.45 1.34 -6.17
N SER A 19 1.46 1.59 -5.33
CA SER A 19 0.28 2.42 -5.65
C SER A 19 0.65 3.88 -5.91
N ASN A 20 1.76 4.34 -5.33
CA ASN A 20 2.31 5.68 -5.55
C ASN A 20 3.81 5.71 -5.22
N ARG A 21 4.50 6.80 -5.56
CA ARG A 21 5.89 7.03 -5.16
C ARG A 21 6.02 7.16 -3.65
N GLY A 22 7.16 6.80 -3.10
CA GLY A 22 7.45 6.96 -1.66
C GLY A 22 8.68 6.20 -1.21
N GLN A 23 8.90 6.17 0.09
CA GLN A 23 10.00 5.44 0.71
C GLN A 23 9.48 4.18 1.40
N VAL A 24 10.16 3.05 1.19
CA VAL A 24 9.85 1.79 1.85
C VAL A 24 10.27 1.89 3.32
N VAL A 25 9.30 1.81 4.24
CA VAL A 25 9.53 1.87 5.70
C VAL A 25 9.46 0.50 6.39
N LEU A 26 8.97 -0.52 5.68
CA LEU A 26 8.98 -1.91 6.11
C LEU A 26 9.07 -2.83 4.88
N ALA A 27 9.93 -3.84 4.91
CA ALA A 27 10.03 -4.87 3.87
C ALA A 27 10.52 -6.20 4.46
N ARG A 28 9.64 -6.91 5.17
CA ARG A 28 9.98 -8.15 5.91
C ARG A 28 8.74 -8.95 6.28
N TYR A 29 8.94 -10.13 6.87
CA TYR A 29 7.86 -10.88 7.49
C TYR A 29 7.30 -10.12 8.71
N PHE A 30 6.01 -9.86 8.75
CA PHE A 30 5.35 -8.97 9.70
C PHE A 30 4.04 -9.55 10.25
N GLY A 31 4.18 -10.57 11.10
CA GLY A 31 3.07 -11.17 11.84
C GLY A 31 1.99 -11.75 10.92
N ILE A 32 0.73 -11.35 11.14
CA ILE A 32 -0.41 -11.86 10.36
C ILE A 32 -0.35 -11.48 8.88
N TYR A 33 0.36 -10.40 8.54
CA TYR A 33 0.48 -9.93 7.16
C TYR A 33 1.49 -10.75 6.35
N GLY A 34 2.19 -11.71 6.94
CA GLY A 34 3.20 -12.48 6.23
C GLY A 34 4.35 -11.60 5.76
N ASN A 35 4.94 -11.89 4.59
CA ASN A 35 5.86 -10.95 3.96
C ASN A 35 5.08 -9.70 3.55
N ALA A 36 5.51 -8.56 4.06
CA ALA A 36 4.84 -7.30 3.84
C ALA A 36 5.80 -6.21 3.39
N VAL A 37 5.27 -5.28 2.60
CA VAL A 37 5.89 -4.00 2.28
C VAL A 37 5.01 -2.89 2.87
N VAL A 38 5.61 -1.88 3.47
CA VAL A 38 4.93 -0.62 3.81
C VAL A 38 5.69 0.52 3.15
N ILE A 39 4.98 1.38 2.41
CA ILE A 39 5.54 2.56 1.74
C ILE A 39 4.94 3.80 2.40
N ASP A 40 5.81 4.71 2.84
CA ASP A 40 5.44 6.07 3.26
C ASP A 40 5.42 7.00 2.04
N HIS A 41 4.27 7.61 1.81
CA HIS A 41 4.03 8.57 0.72
C HIS A 41 4.15 10.03 1.19
N GLY A 42 4.54 10.24 2.45
CA GLY A 42 4.62 11.54 3.10
C GLY A 42 3.30 11.94 3.76
N TYR A 43 3.35 12.99 4.59
CA TYR A 43 2.20 13.54 5.32
C TYR A 43 1.45 12.52 6.20
N GLY A 44 2.11 11.42 6.58
CA GLY A 44 1.53 10.33 7.36
C GLY A 44 0.63 9.39 6.54
N LEU A 45 0.62 9.50 5.21
CA LEU A 45 -0.08 8.56 4.33
C LEU A 45 0.81 7.38 3.97
N GLN A 46 0.37 6.16 4.24
CA GLN A 46 1.14 4.96 3.96
C GLN A 46 0.27 3.90 3.28
N SER A 47 0.89 3.08 2.43
CA SER A 47 0.28 1.87 1.88
C SER A 47 0.98 0.62 2.44
N LEU A 48 0.19 -0.39 2.80
CA LEU A 48 0.66 -1.71 3.24
C LEU A 48 0.24 -2.76 2.23
N TYR A 49 1.18 -3.63 1.86
CA TYR A 49 1.01 -4.75 0.94
C TYR A 49 1.37 -6.03 1.68
N GLY A 50 0.40 -6.87 1.99
CA GLY A 50 0.56 -8.11 2.75
C GLY A 50 0.43 -9.37 1.91
N HIS A 51 0.71 -10.49 2.57
CA HIS A 51 0.64 -11.87 2.09
C HIS A 51 1.59 -12.21 0.95
N LEU A 52 2.62 -11.40 0.71
CA LEU A 52 3.49 -11.54 -0.44
C LEU A 52 4.28 -12.87 -0.42
N SER A 53 4.51 -13.46 -1.59
CA SER A 53 5.39 -14.63 -1.72
C SER A 53 6.87 -14.25 -1.80
N SER A 54 7.17 -13.06 -2.34
CA SER A 54 8.52 -12.49 -2.43
C SER A 54 8.50 -10.97 -2.33
N LEU A 55 9.66 -10.42 -1.95
CA LEU A 55 9.91 -8.98 -1.84
C LEU A 55 10.95 -8.60 -2.90
N ALA A 56 10.68 -7.54 -3.67
CA ALA A 56 11.59 -6.99 -4.68
C ALA A 56 12.29 -5.71 -4.20
N VAL A 57 11.98 -5.24 -3.00
CA VAL A 57 12.50 -4.03 -2.36
C VAL A 57 12.94 -4.31 -0.92
N LYS A 58 13.71 -3.40 -0.34
CA LYS A 58 14.15 -3.41 1.06
C LYS A 58 13.81 -2.09 1.77
N GLU A 59 13.83 -2.10 3.09
CA GLU A 59 13.68 -0.88 3.90
C GLU A 59 14.69 0.19 3.49
N GLY A 60 14.21 1.43 3.32
CA GLY A 60 14.98 2.58 2.86
C GLY A 60 15.00 2.79 1.34
N ASP A 61 14.48 1.86 0.53
CA ASP A 61 14.38 2.07 -0.92
C ASP A 61 13.36 3.16 -1.27
N GLU A 62 13.70 4.03 -2.22
CA GLU A 62 12.74 4.92 -2.88
C GLU A 62 12.08 4.19 -4.04
N VAL A 63 10.75 4.27 -4.14
CA VAL A 63 9.99 3.61 -5.21
C VAL A 63 9.16 4.62 -5.99
N GLN A 64 8.97 4.34 -7.28
CA GLN A 64 8.05 5.07 -8.14
C GLN A 64 6.69 4.38 -8.20
N ARG A 65 5.66 5.14 -8.58
CA ARG A 65 4.35 4.56 -8.91
C ARG A 65 4.52 3.50 -10.00
N GLU A 66 3.77 2.40 -9.90
CA GLU A 66 3.82 1.23 -10.79
C GLU A 66 5.10 0.37 -10.72
N GLN A 67 6.09 0.74 -9.90
CA GLN A 67 7.28 -0.07 -9.68
C GLN A 67 6.91 -1.38 -8.98
N GLU A 68 7.40 -2.52 -9.48
CA GLU A 68 7.21 -3.82 -8.84
C GLU A 68 7.93 -3.85 -7.48
N ILE A 69 7.20 -4.26 -6.44
CA ILE A 69 7.69 -4.34 -5.05
C ILE A 69 7.67 -5.76 -4.49
N GLY A 70 7.04 -6.69 -5.19
CA GLY A 70 6.95 -8.09 -4.79
C GLY A 70 5.95 -8.86 -5.64
N ARG A 71 5.62 -10.06 -5.17
CA ARG A 71 4.65 -10.96 -5.79
C ARG A 71 3.58 -11.34 -4.80
N SER A 72 2.33 -11.45 -5.24
CA SER A 72 1.25 -11.95 -4.39
C SER A 72 1.56 -13.36 -3.88
N GLY A 73 0.87 -13.77 -2.84
CA GLY A 73 1.09 -15.07 -2.26
C GLY A 73 0.13 -15.33 -1.13
N GLN A 74 0.55 -16.24 -0.26
CA GLN A 74 -0.26 -16.78 0.82
C GLN A 74 0.51 -16.85 2.14
N THR A 75 1.47 -15.95 2.34
CA THR A 75 2.25 -15.93 3.59
C THR A 75 1.44 -15.27 4.72
N GLY A 76 1.76 -15.61 5.97
CA GLY A 76 0.99 -15.11 7.12
C GLY A 76 -0.37 -15.78 7.25
N LEU A 77 -1.39 -15.01 7.63
CA LEU A 77 -2.76 -15.48 7.79
C LEU A 77 -3.57 -15.25 6.50
N ALA A 78 -3.24 -15.98 5.45
CA ALA A 78 -3.91 -15.91 4.15
C ALA A 78 -4.71 -17.19 3.87
N GLY A 79 -5.93 -17.05 3.35
CA GLY A 79 -6.78 -18.19 2.94
C GLY A 79 -6.46 -18.76 1.55
N GLY A 80 -5.51 -18.16 0.83
CA GLY A 80 -5.11 -18.48 -0.55
C GLY A 80 -4.25 -17.36 -1.12
N ASP A 81 -3.81 -17.49 -2.37
CA ASP A 81 -3.04 -16.42 -3.03
C ASP A 81 -3.89 -15.17 -3.24
N HIS A 82 -3.52 -14.08 -2.58
CA HIS A 82 -4.07 -12.75 -2.80
C HIS A 82 -3.11 -11.66 -2.29
N LEU A 83 -3.38 -10.42 -2.69
CA LEU A 83 -2.81 -9.24 -2.05
C LEU A 83 -3.78 -8.74 -0.99
N HIS A 84 -3.27 -8.55 0.24
CA HIS A 84 -3.94 -7.69 1.23
C HIS A 84 -3.39 -6.27 1.13
N PHE A 85 -4.24 -5.31 0.77
CA PHE A 85 -3.86 -3.90 0.62
C PHE A 85 -4.52 -3.04 1.69
N THR A 86 -3.75 -2.23 2.41
CA THR A 86 -4.29 -1.25 3.38
C THR A 86 -3.73 0.13 3.09
N LEU A 87 -4.58 1.16 3.18
CA LEU A 87 -4.14 2.55 3.30
C LEU A 87 -4.24 3.00 4.75
N LEU A 88 -3.20 3.68 5.21
CA LEU A 88 -3.07 4.18 6.57
C LEU A 88 -2.90 5.70 6.51
N LEU A 89 -3.63 6.43 7.34
CA LEU A 89 -3.40 7.85 7.60
C LEU A 89 -3.04 8.02 9.08
N GLN A 90 -1.81 8.47 9.36
CA GLN A 90 -1.27 8.60 10.72
C GLN A 90 -1.37 7.27 11.50
N GLY A 91 -1.10 6.15 10.83
CA GLY A 91 -1.16 4.81 11.40
C GLY A 91 -2.57 4.23 11.57
N VAL A 92 -3.63 4.96 11.20
CA VAL A 92 -5.02 4.49 11.26
C VAL A 92 -5.47 4.03 9.88
N ALA A 93 -6.03 2.82 9.79
CA ALA A 93 -6.58 2.31 8.54
C ALA A 93 -7.75 3.17 8.06
N VAL A 94 -7.71 3.56 6.79
CA VAL A 94 -8.76 4.32 6.10
C VAL A 94 -9.30 3.53 4.92
N ASN A 95 -10.49 3.86 4.44
CA ASN A 95 -11.09 3.17 3.30
C ASN A 95 -10.27 3.43 2.03
N PRO A 96 -9.63 2.40 1.42
CA PRO A 96 -8.78 2.63 0.26
C PRO A 96 -9.52 3.11 -0.99
N VAL A 97 -10.81 2.76 -1.11
CA VAL A 97 -11.64 3.10 -2.28
C VAL A 97 -11.78 4.61 -2.45
N GLU A 98 -11.85 5.35 -1.34
CA GLU A 98 -11.90 6.81 -1.36
C GLU A 98 -10.65 7.42 -2.01
N TRP A 99 -9.48 6.80 -1.82
CA TRP A 99 -8.20 7.28 -2.32
C TRP A 99 -7.91 6.82 -3.76
N TRP A 100 -8.79 6.04 -4.37
CA TRP A 100 -8.72 5.71 -5.79
C TRP A 100 -9.48 6.72 -6.66
N ASP A 101 -10.39 7.50 -6.06
CA ASP A 101 -11.14 8.55 -6.76
C ASP A 101 -10.38 9.89 -6.72
N PRO A 102 -9.91 10.40 -7.88
CA PRO A 102 -9.26 11.70 -7.95
C PRO A 102 -10.15 12.85 -7.48
N HIS A 103 -11.48 12.76 -7.65
CA HIS A 103 -12.40 13.80 -7.19
C HIS A 103 -12.47 13.85 -5.67
N TRP A 104 -12.57 12.69 -5.01
CA TRP A 104 -12.51 12.63 -3.55
C TRP A 104 -11.20 13.23 -3.01
N ILE A 105 -10.05 12.88 -3.60
CA ILE A 105 -8.75 13.45 -3.21
C ILE A 105 -8.77 14.97 -3.37
N GLN A 106 -9.24 15.47 -4.52
CA GLN A 106 -9.30 16.90 -4.78
C GLN A 106 -10.19 17.61 -3.75
N ASP A 107 -11.37 17.07 -3.49
CA ASP A 107 -12.39 17.71 -2.67
C ASP A 107 -12.11 17.67 -1.18
N ARG A 108 -11.49 16.59 -0.72
CA ARG A 108 -11.31 16.27 0.71
C ARG A 108 -9.89 16.53 1.20
N ILE A 109 -8.91 16.59 0.30
CA ILE A 109 -7.51 16.79 0.66
C ILE A 109 -6.96 18.05 -0.02
N ALA A 110 -6.84 18.05 -1.34
CA ALA A 110 -6.06 19.06 -2.06
C ALA A 110 -6.60 20.49 -1.84
N ARG A 111 -7.92 20.70 -1.97
CA ARG A 111 -8.53 22.03 -1.72
C ARG A 111 -8.37 22.52 -0.29
N LYS A 112 -8.26 21.62 0.70
CA LYS A 112 -8.15 21.98 2.12
C LYS A 112 -6.71 22.30 2.51
N LEU A 113 -5.75 21.64 1.89
CA LEU A 113 -4.32 21.87 2.14
C LEU A 113 -3.77 23.07 1.33
N GLY A 114 -4.51 23.52 0.31
CA GLY A 114 -4.17 24.73 -0.45
C GLY A 114 -2.81 24.62 -1.16
N PRO A 115 -2.09 25.73 -1.39
CA PRO A 115 -0.79 25.72 -2.08
C PRO A 115 0.35 25.00 -1.32
N ALA A 116 0.09 24.46 -0.13
CA ALA A 116 1.10 23.76 0.67
C ALA A 116 1.36 22.30 0.22
N LEU A 117 0.65 21.81 -0.80
CA LEU A 117 0.73 20.41 -1.23
C LEU A 117 1.44 20.24 -2.59
N PRO A 118 2.63 19.62 -2.66
CA PRO A 118 3.32 19.30 -3.90
C PRO A 118 2.85 17.96 -4.48
N LEU A 119 1.54 17.66 -4.41
CA LEU A 119 0.96 16.53 -5.13
C LEU A 119 0.78 16.95 -6.59
N LYS A 120 1.83 16.78 -7.40
CA LYS A 120 1.64 16.67 -8.84
C LYS A 120 1.01 15.30 -9.15
N PRO A 121 -0.04 15.25 -9.98
CA PRO A 121 -0.71 14.01 -10.39
C PRO A 121 0.24 13.03 -11.08
#